data_AF-A0A1V3QDZ0-F1
#
_entry.id   AF-A0A1V3QDZ0-F1
#
_cell.length_a   1.000
_cell.length_b   1.000
_cell.length_c   1.000
_cell.angle_alpha   90.00
_cell.angle_beta   90.00
_cell.angle_gamma   90.00
#
_symmetry.space_group_name_H-M   'P 1'
#
loop_
_entity.id
_entity.type
_entity.pdbx_description
1 polymer ?
#
loop_
_entity_poly.entity_id
_entity_poly.type
_entity_poly.pdbx_seq_one_letter_code
_entity_poly.pdbx_strand_id
1 'polypeptide(L)'
;MLSTYLKKHMQKDNFYFSNLNGVRCIAAFMVIVGHIELNKSYFGLPNNFQSVKRLGELGVSLFFVLSGFLITYLLLREKGKYGKINIRLFYLRRVLRIWPLYYLVVLLSLFVLPNLSVFQMPYFHLDLDTNYQLFMVCFMFVFFLPNVLINLKLIPFATQTWSIGTEEQFYLIWPILIDKSLNLKKWLLSIFLLYNLFLVVLSNSF
;
A
#
# COMPACT_ATOMS: atom_id res chain seq x y z
N MET A 1 -34.53 -7.73 -13.57
CA MET A 1 -33.78 -8.68 -12.71
C MET A 1 -32.38 -8.15 -12.34
N LEU A 2 -31.57 -7.65 -13.30
CA LEU A 2 -30.25 -7.03 -13.01
C LEU A 2 -30.35 -5.76 -12.12
N SER A 3 -31.35 -4.91 -12.39
CA SER A 3 -31.62 -3.68 -11.62
C SER A 3 -31.93 -3.98 -10.14
N THR A 4 -32.73 -5.00 -9.86
CA THR A 4 -33.08 -5.41 -8.49
C THR A 4 -31.90 -6.02 -7.73
N TYR A 5 -31.05 -6.79 -8.41
CA TYR A 5 -29.81 -7.35 -7.83
C TYR A 5 -28.81 -6.24 -7.48
N LEU A 6 -28.62 -5.28 -8.39
CA LEU A 6 -27.79 -4.09 -8.15
C LEU A 6 -28.36 -3.25 -6.99
N LYS A 7 -29.67 -3.05 -6.94
CA LYS A 7 -30.33 -2.28 -5.86
C LYS A 7 -30.16 -2.92 -4.48
N LYS A 8 -30.20 -4.26 -4.39
CA LYS A 8 -29.96 -5.02 -3.13
C LYS A 8 -28.49 -4.99 -2.68
N HIS A 9 -27.55 -4.92 -3.64
CA HIS A 9 -26.11 -4.69 -3.39
C HIS A 9 -25.77 -3.23 -3.06
N MET A 10 -26.60 -2.28 -3.50
CA MET A 10 -26.45 -0.85 -3.23
C MET A 10 -27.10 -0.37 -1.92
N GLN A 11 -27.84 -1.22 -1.21
CA GLN A 11 -28.27 -0.89 0.16
C GLN A 11 -27.04 -0.79 1.06
N LYS A 12 -26.59 0.44 1.23
CA LYS A 12 -25.37 0.84 1.93
C LYS A 12 -25.58 0.67 3.43
N ASP A 13 -25.29 -0.52 3.96
CA ASP A 13 -25.04 -0.63 5.39
C ASP A 13 -23.76 0.17 5.66
N ASN A 14 -23.89 1.38 6.21
CA ASN A 14 -22.75 2.22 6.61
C ASN A 14 -22.09 1.63 7.85
N PHE A 15 -21.45 0.47 7.70
CA PHE A 15 -20.67 -0.11 8.77
C PHE A 15 -19.30 0.54 8.80
N TYR A 16 -19.07 1.31 9.86
CA TYR A 16 -17.92 2.18 10.01
C TYR A 16 -17.29 1.97 11.38
N PHE A 17 -16.00 1.69 11.40
CA PHE A 17 -15.23 1.64 12.63
C PHE A 17 -14.59 3.01 12.86
N SER A 18 -15.21 3.83 13.70
CA SER A 18 -14.69 5.16 14.07
C SER A 18 -13.31 5.08 14.71
N ASN A 19 -13.11 4.11 15.62
CA ASN A 19 -11.87 3.92 16.37
C ASN A 19 -10.65 3.67 15.48
N LEU A 20 -10.84 3.04 14.31
CA LEU A 20 -9.75 2.77 13.38
C LEU A 20 -9.16 4.05 12.78
N ASN A 21 -9.93 5.12 12.68
CA ASN A 21 -9.41 6.39 12.14
C ASN A 21 -8.50 7.09 13.15
N GLY A 22 -8.76 6.95 14.45
CA GLY A 22 -7.84 7.41 15.49
C GLY A 22 -6.48 6.70 15.39
N VAL A 23 -6.50 5.36 15.28
CA VAL A 23 -5.27 4.58 15.12
C VAL A 23 -4.54 4.93 13.82
N ARG A 24 -5.26 5.11 12.70
CA ARG A 24 -4.67 5.58 11.44
C ARG A 24 -4.06 6.97 11.54
N CYS A 25 -4.67 7.87 12.30
CA CYS A 25 -4.13 9.21 12.54
C CYS A 25 -2.78 9.11 13.27
N ILE A 26 -2.70 8.29 14.32
CA ILE A 26 -1.45 8.02 15.04
C ILE A 26 -0.41 7.42 14.10
N ALA A 27 -0.79 6.41 13.32
CA ALA A 27 0.10 5.79 12.34
C ALA A 27 0.60 6.80 11.28
N ALA A 28 -0.27 7.67 10.76
CA ALA A 28 0.09 8.74 9.83
C ALA A 28 1.12 9.67 10.45
N PHE A 29 0.89 10.09 11.69
CA PHE A 29 1.79 10.98 12.41
C PHE A 29 3.18 10.36 12.61
N MET A 30 3.24 9.08 13.00
CA MET A 30 4.50 8.34 13.11
C MET A 30 5.28 8.31 11.78
N VAL A 31 4.58 8.09 10.66
CA VAL A 31 5.18 8.10 9.31
C VAL A 31 5.68 9.50 8.94
N ILE A 32 4.90 10.53 9.22
CA ILE A 32 5.28 11.94 8.95
C ILE A 32 6.55 12.31 9.73
N VAL A 33 6.62 11.99 11.03
CA VAL A 33 7.81 12.26 11.86
C VAL A 33 9.03 11.55 11.28
N GLY A 34 8.91 10.28 10.91
CA GLY A 34 9.99 9.53 10.28
C GLY A 34 10.48 10.16 8.98
N HIS A 35 9.57 10.62 8.12
CA HIS A 35 9.93 11.29 6.87
C HIS A 35 10.52 12.69 7.09
N ILE A 36 10.06 13.45 8.08
CA ILE A 36 10.65 14.76 8.41
C ILE A 36 12.11 14.59 8.81
N GLU A 37 12.42 13.67 9.73
CA GLU A 37 13.81 13.44 10.16
C GLU A 37 14.67 12.86 9.02
N LEU A 38 14.10 12.00 8.17
CA LEU A 38 14.79 11.52 6.96
C LEU A 38 15.13 12.67 6.00
N ASN A 39 14.17 13.57 5.72
CA ASN A 39 14.40 14.70 4.83
C ASN A 39 15.42 15.68 5.41
N LYS A 40 15.38 15.95 6.72
CA LYS A 40 16.40 16.76 7.39
C LYS A 40 17.81 16.18 7.18
N SER A 41 17.96 14.87 7.20
CA SER A 41 19.22 14.19 6.89
C SER A 41 19.71 14.49 5.47
N TYR A 42 18.82 14.43 4.46
CA TYR A 42 19.19 14.77 3.08
C TYR A 42 19.61 16.24 2.90
N PHE A 43 19.03 17.16 3.68
CA PHE A 43 19.42 18.58 3.67
C PHE A 43 20.63 18.90 4.56
N GLY A 44 21.26 17.91 5.19
CA GLY A 44 22.39 18.12 6.11
C GLY A 44 22.01 18.85 7.41
N LEU A 45 20.71 18.88 7.75
CA LEU A 45 20.21 19.52 8.96
C LEU A 45 20.37 18.57 10.17
N PRO A 46 20.53 19.12 11.40
CA PRO A 46 20.54 18.32 12.62
C PRO A 46 19.28 17.46 12.71
N ASN A 47 19.45 16.15 12.77
CA ASN A 47 18.36 15.19 12.71
C ASN A 47 18.53 14.04 13.70
N ASN A 48 17.39 13.44 14.07
CA ASN A 48 17.27 12.28 14.94
C ASN A 48 16.77 11.06 14.16
N PHE A 49 17.06 10.97 12.86
CA PHE A 49 16.49 9.95 11.98
C PHE A 49 16.73 8.54 12.50
N GLN A 50 17.95 8.24 12.96
CA GLN A 50 18.29 6.92 13.48
C GLN A 50 17.43 6.50 14.68
N SER A 51 17.03 7.46 15.52
CA SER A 51 16.19 7.21 16.69
C SER A 51 14.72 7.01 16.31
N VAL A 52 14.21 7.74 15.31
CA VAL A 52 12.79 7.70 14.91
C VAL A 52 12.50 6.79 13.72
N LYS A 53 13.51 6.23 13.05
CA LYS A 53 13.35 5.36 11.87
C LYS A 53 12.36 4.22 12.15
N ARG A 54 12.55 3.52 13.27
CA ARG A 54 11.67 2.42 13.71
C ARG A 54 10.23 2.89 13.95
N LEU A 55 10.04 4.13 14.40
CA LEU A 55 8.70 4.70 14.60
C LEU A 55 7.96 4.83 13.26
N GLY A 56 8.64 5.34 12.22
CA GLY A 56 8.06 5.41 10.87
C GLY A 56 7.71 4.04 10.31
N GLU A 57 8.60 3.05 10.45
CA GLU A 57 8.39 1.66 10.03
C GLU A 57 7.19 1.00 10.73
N LEU A 58 7.04 1.24 12.04
CA LEU A 58 5.89 0.79 12.81
C LEU A 58 4.60 1.45 12.33
N GLY A 59 4.62 2.75 12.02
CA GLY A 59 3.48 3.46 11.45
C GLY A 59 3.00 2.84 10.13
N VAL A 60 3.91 2.55 9.21
CA VAL A 60 3.58 1.86 7.94
C VAL A 60 3.04 0.45 8.21
N SER A 61 3.66 -0.30 9.12
CA SER A 61 3.19 -1.65 9.48
C SER A 61 1.76 -1.63 10.03
N LEU A 62 1.43 -0.65 10.87
CA LEU A 62 0.07 -0.45 11.37
C LEU A 62 -0.92 -0.16 10.23
N PHE A 63 -0.56 0.66 9.25
CA PHE A 63 -1.40 0.89 8.06
C PHE A 63 -1.71 -0.42 7.32
N PHE A 64 -0.70 -1.26 7.07
CA PHE A 64 -0.92 -2.53 6.40
C PHE A 64 -1.80 -3.49 7.20
N VAL A 65 -1.60 -3.60 8.51
CA VAL A 65 -2.44 -4.43 9.38
C VAL A 65 -3.89 -3.95 9.35
N LEU A 66 -4.11 -2.63 9.47
CA LEU A 66 -5.45 -2.04 9.47
C LEU A 66 -6.14 -2.15 8.10
N SER A 67 -5.41 -1.98 7.01
CA SER A 67 -5.91 -2.20 5.66
C SER A 67 -6.29 -3.67 5.47
N GLY A 68 -5.39 -4.62 5.77
CA GLY A 68 -5.65 -6.05 5.68
C GLY A 68 -6.89 -6.46 6.48
N PHE A 69 -7.00 -6.01 7.73
CA PHE A 69 -8.16 -6.24 8.58
C PHE A 69 -9.46 -5.72 7.96
N LEU A 70 -9.51 -4.42 7.61
CA LEU A 70 -10.74 -3.79 7.14
C LEU A 70 -11.22 -4.42 5.84
N ILE A 71 -10.30 -4.71 4.92
CA ILE A 71 -10.62 -5.28 3.61
C ILE A 71 -11.17 -6.68 3.78
N THR A 72 -10.47 -7.53 4.54
CA THR A 72 -10.91 -8.89 4.81
C THR A 72 -12.27 -8.90 5.51
N TYR A 73 -12.46 -8.05 6.51
CA TYR A 73 -13.72 -7.92 7.22
C TYR A 73 -14.88 -7.57 6.27
N LEU A 74 -14.70 -6.56 5.42
CA LEU A 74 -15.73 -6.13 4.47
C LEU A 74 -16.06 -7.21 3.44
N LEU A 75 -15.04 -7.91 2.91
CA LEU A 75 -15.22 -9.01 1.96
C LEU A 75 -15.97 -10.19 2.58
N LEU A 76 -15.59 -10.58 3.80
CA LEU A 76 -16.26 -11.67 4.54
C LEU A 76 -17.70 -11.32 4.87
N ARG A 77 -17.97 -10.08 5.26
CA ARG A 77 -19.32 -9.59 5.50
C ARG A 77 -20.17 -9.59 4.23
N GLU A 78 -19.61 -9.11 3.12
CA GLU A 78 -20.29 -9.12 1.81
C GLU A 78 -20.62 -10.56 1.39
N LYS A 79 -19.65 -11.47 1.49
CA LYS A 79 -19.83 -12.89 1.20
C LYS A 79 -20.88 -13.54 2.11
N GLY A 80 -20.85 -13.23 3.42
CA GLY A 80 -21.84 -13.75 4.38
C GLY A 80 -23.26 -13.26 4.09
N LYS A 81 -23.44 -12.02 3.62
CA LYS A 81 -24.75 -11.42 3.32
C LYS A 81 -25.30 -11.85 1.95
N TYR A 82 -24.45 -12.01 0.94
CA TYR A 82 -24.87 -12.21 -0.45
C TYR A 82 -24.42 -13.56 -1.07
N GLY A 83 -23.71 -14.40 -0.31
CA GLY A 83 -23.17 -15.69 -0.75
C GLY A 83 -21.92 -15.60 -1.64
N LYS A 84 -21.65 -14.42 -2.22
CA LYS A 84 -20.49 -14.14 -3.08
C LYS A 84 -20.06 -12.68 -2.99
N ILE A 85 -18.84 -12.40 -3.41
CA ILE A 85 -18.27 -11.06 -3.46
C ILE A 85 -18.46 -10.47 -4.85
N ASN A 86 -18.90 -9.22 -4.94
CA ASN A 86 -18.94 -8.47 -6.19
C ASN A 86 -17.55 -7.89 -6.50
N ILE A 87 -16.68 -8.72 -7.07
CA ILE A 87 -15.29 -8.39 -7.39
C ILE A 87 -15.19 -7.16 -8.30
N ARG A 88 -16.07 -7.03 -9.29
CA ARG A 88 -16.07 -5.87 -10.21
C ARG A 88 -16.32 -4.56 -9.45
N LEU A 89 -17.34 -4.54 -8.60
CA LEU A 89 -17.68 -3.36 -7.81
C LEU A 89 -16.59 -3.05 -6.76
N PHE A 90 -15.96 -4.09 -6.20
CA PHE A 90 -14.80 -3.93 -5.32
C PHE A 90 -13.67 -3.18 -6.02
N TYR A 91 -13.25 -3.61 -7.20
CA TYR A 91 -12.18 -2.94 -7.94
C TYR A 91 -12.57 -1.53 -8.37
N LEU A 92 -13.78 -1.33 -8.89
CA LEU A 92 -14.24 0.00 -9.33
C LEU A 92 -14.14 1.05 -8.21
N ARG A 93 -14.58 0.70 -6.99
CA ARG A 93 -14.50 1.61 -5.83
C ARG A 93 -13.07 1.99 -5.46
N ARG A 94 -12.10 1.09 -5.68
CA ARG A 94 -10.69 1.34 -5.35
C ARG A 94 -9.98 2.13 -6.44
N VAL A 95 -10.20 1.75 -7.69
CA VAL A 95 -9.68 2.48 -8.85
C VAL A 95 -10.10 3.94 -8.76
N LEU A 96 -11.39 4.23 -8.56
CA LEU A 96 -11.88 5.61 -8.46
C LEU A 96 -11.37 6.37 -7.22
N ARG A 97 -10.91 5.66 -6.18
CA ARG A 97 -10.43 6.26 -4.94
C ARG A 97 -8.92 6.51 -4.93
N ILE A 98 -8.13 5.57 -5.46
CA ILE A 98 -6.68 5.52 -5.27
C ILE A 98 -5.95 6.00 -6.52
N TRP A 99 -6.37 5.54 -7.70
CA TRP A 99 -5.63 5.78 -8.95
C TRP A 99 -5.50 7.26 -9.31
N PRO A 100 -6.54 8.12 -9.21
CA PRO A 100 -6.41 9.53 -9.58
C PRO A 100 -5.32 10.25 -8.80
N LEU A 101 -5.29 10.06 -7.47
CA LEU A 101 -4.31 10.70 -6.62
C LEU A 101 -2.93 10.07 -6.77
N TYR A 102 -2.86 8.74 -6.92
CA TYR A 102 -1.60 8.03 -7.16
C TYR A 102 -0.90 8.53 -8.42
N TYR A 103 -1.59 8.51 -9.56
CA TYR A 103 -1.00 8.94 -10.83
C TYR A 103 -0.70 10.44 -10.86
N LEU A 104 -1.50 11.27 -10.18
CA LEU A 104 -1.19 12.68 -10.01
C LEU A 104 0.14 12.87 -9.26
N VAL A 105 0.33 12.19 -8.13
CA VAL A 105 1.58 12.27 -7.36
C VAL A 105 2.76 11.77 -8.20
N VAL A 106 2.62 10.64 -8.90
CA VAL A 106 3.68 10.11 -9.77
C VAL A 106 4.05 11.10 -10.86
N LEU A 107 3.05 11.68 -11.54
CA LEU A 107 3.27 12.66 -12.61
C LEU A 107 4.02 13.90 -12.08
N LEU A 108 3.56 14.44 -10.94
CA LEU A 108 4.22 15.59 -10.32
C LEU A 108 5.66 15.26 -9.92
N SER A 109 5.88 14.11 -9.29
CA SER A 109 7.19 13.68 -8.81
C SER A 109 8.20 13.40 -9.93
N LEU A 110 7.76 12.91 -11.09
CA LEU A 110 8.65 12.62 -12.22
C LEU A 110 8.90 13.82 -13.14
N PHE A 111 7.87 14.63 -13.40
CA PHE A 111 7.92 15.62 -14.48
C PHE A 111 7.82 17.08 -14.03
N VAL A 112 7.37 17.34 -12.80
CA VAL A 112 7.10 18.72 -12.35
C VAL A 112 8.06 19.13 -11.22
N LEU A 113 8.04 18.41 -10.09
CA LEU A 113 8.80 18.77 -8.89
C LEU A 113 10.32 18.83 -9.14
N PRO A 114 10.97 17.91 -9.88
CA PRO A 114 12.41 17.99 -10.13
C PRO A 114 12.83 19.25 -10.91
N ASN A 115 11.92 19.84 -11.68
CA ASN A 115 12.18 21.04 -12.49
C ASN A 115 11.98 22.36 -11.72
N LEU A 116 11.55 22.30 -10.46
CA LEU A 116 11.33 23.47 -9.61
C LEU A 116 12.52 23.62 -8.66
N SER A 117 13.17 24.79 -8.67
CA SER A 117 14.37 25.06 -7.85
C SER A 117 14.15 24.87 -6.35
N VAL A 118 12.95 25.17 -5.85
CA VAL A 118 12.57 25.00 -4.43
C VAL A 118 12.54 23.52 -4.00
N PHE A 119 12.36 22.60 -4.94
CA PHE A 119 12.28 21.16 -4.69
C PHE A 119 13.57 20.43 -5.08
N GLN A 120 14.67 21.15 -5.30
CA GLN A 120 15.97 20.51 -5.52
C GLN A 120 16.53 20.03 -4.18
N MET A 121 16.70 18.71 -4.04
CA MET A 121 17.27 18.09 -2.85
C MET A 121 18.80 18.01 -3.02
N PRO A 122 19.60 18.51 -2.06
CA PRO A 122 21.04 18.30 -2.06
C PRO A 122 21.36 16.82 -2.12
N TYR A 123 22.31 16.42 -2.98
CA TYR A 123 22.75 15.03 -3.16
C TYR A 123 21.71 14.06 -3.73
N PHE A 124 20.55 14.56 -4.17
CA PHE A 124 19.49 13.74 -4.76
C PHE A 124 19.12 14.23 -6.16
N HIS A 125 19.78 13.68 -7.17
CA HIS A 125 19.51 13.98 -8.57
C HIS A 125 18.72 12.83 -9.21
N LEU A 126 17.61 13.16 -9.87
CA LEU A 126 16.85 12.20 -10.66
C LEU A 126 17.52 12.07 -12.04
N ASP A 127 18.64 11.36 -12.08
CA ASP A 127 19.44 11.21 -13.30
C ASP A 127 18.84 10.10 -14.18
N LEU A 128 17.80 10.41 -14.96
CA LEU A 128 17.21 9.50 -15.94
C LEU A 128 17.88 9.71 -17.31
N ASP A 129 19.17 9.38 -17.37
CA ASP A 129 20.09 9.74 -18.47
C ASP A 129 19.76 9.09 -19.82
N THR A 130 18.85 8.11 -19.84
CA THR A 130 18.46 7.41 -21.07
C THR A 130 16.95 7.24 -21.16
N ASN A 131 16.44 7.28 -22.39
CA ASN A 131 15.03 6.97 -22.70
C ASN A 131 14.61 5.60 -22.14
N TYR A 132 15.53 4.64 -22.11
CA TYR A 132 15.29 3.32 -21.54
C TYR A 132 15.03 3.36 -20.02
N GLN A 133 15.85 4.10 -19.27
CA GLN A 133 15.66 4.23 -17.81
C GLN A 133 14.35 4.95 -17.49
N LEU A 134 14.03 6.03 -18.20
CA LEU A 134 12.76 6.73 -18.03
C LEU A 134 11.57 5.80 -18.35
N PHE A 135 11.64 5.04 -19.45
CA PHE A 135 10.63 4.07 -19.80
C PHE A 135 10.43 3.02 -18.70
N MET A 136 11.52 2.44 -18.18
CA MET A 136 11.46 1.43 -17.12
C MET A 136 10.83 1.99 -15.84
N VAL A 137 11.22 3.20 -15.42
CA VAL A 137 10.64 3.86 -14.24
C VAL A 137 9.14 4.10 -14.44
N CYS A 138 8.75 4.70 -15.56
CA CYS A 138 7.34 4.93 -15.90
C CYS A 138 6.55 3.62 -15.94
N PHE A 139 7.10 2.57 -16.55
CA PHE A 139 6.50 1.24 -16.61
C PHE A 139 6.23 0.69 -15.20
N MET A 140 7.22 0.76 -14.30
CA MET A 140 7.06 0.28 -12.93
C MET A 140 5.98 1.06 -12.16
N PHE A 141 5.88 2.37 -12.32
CA PHE A 141 4.80 3.14 -11.70
C PHE A 141 3.43 2.84 -12.31
N VAL A 142 3.32 2.70 -13.63
CA VAL A 142 2.06 2.37 -14.32
C VAL A 142 1.47 1.06 -13.79
N PHE A 143 2.32 0.07 -13.54
CA PHE A 143 1.92 -1.27 -13.08
C PHE A 143 1.98 -1.46 -11.56
N PHE A 144 2.01 -0.39 -10.76
CA PHE A 144 2.04 -0.48 -9.29
C PHE A 144 3.20 -1.33 -8.74
N LEU A 145 4.39 -1.18 -9.32
CA LEU A 145 5.65 -1.79 -8.89
C LEU A 145 6.68 -0.84 -8.21
N PRO A 146 6.31 0.29 -7.56
CA PRO A 146 7.29 1.16 -6.89
C PRO A 146 8.03 0.48 -5.73
N ASN A 147 7.46 -0.58 -5.15
CA ASN A 147 8.10 -1.43 -4.14
C ASN A 147 9.29 -2.23 -4.68
N VAL A 148 9.32 -2.53 -5.98
CA VAL A 148 10.50 -3.12 -6.62
C VAL A 148 11.48 -2.01 -6.97
N LEU A 149 10.98 -0.88 -7.48
CA LEU A 149 11.80 0.24 -7.93
C LEU A 149 12.67 0.83 -6.80
N ILE A 150 12.15 0.93 -5.57
CA ILE A 150 12.88 1.53 -4.45
C ILE A 150 14.21 0.82 -4.12
N ASN A 151 14.35 -0.46 -4.50
CA ASN A 151 15.59 -1.23 -4.32
C ASN A 151 16.58 -1.02 -5.47
N LEU A 152 16.12 -0.52 -6.61
CA LEU A 152 16.92 -0.29 -7.81
C LEU A 152 17.35 1.18 -7.93
N LYS A 153 16.41 2.09 -7.69
CA LYS A 153 16.58 3.53 -7.87
C LYS A 153 15.59 4.29 -7.00
N LEU A 154 16.10 5.19 -6.16
CA LEU A 154 15.24 6.05 -5.37
C LEU A 154 14.68 7.16 -6.26
N ILE A 155 13.36 7.32 -6.25
CA ILE A 155 12.66 8.39 -6.97
C ILE A 155 12.19 9.43 -5.95
N PRO A 156 12.75 10.65 -5.95
CA PRO A 156 12.33 11.73 -5.06
C PRO A 156 10.82 11.96 -5.14
N PHE A 157 10.23 12.37 -4.01
CA PHE A 157 8.82 12.75 -3.90
C PHE A 157 7.78 11.64 -4.18
N ALA A 158 8.20 10.49 -4.72
CA ALA A 158 7.36 9.32 -4.95
C ALA A 158 7.78 8.12 -4.11
N THR A 159 8.78 8.25 -3.23
CA THR A 159 9.32 7.11 -2.46
C THR A 159 8.23 6.40 -1.66
N GLN A 160 7.35 7.13 -0.96
CA GLN A 160 6.25 6.60 -0.16
C GLN A 160 5.22 5.74 -0.93
N THR A 161 5.17 5.87 -2.27
CA THR A 161 4.21 5.16 -3.12
C THR A 161 4.44 3.65 -3.18
N TRP A 162 5.61 3.16 -2.74
CA TRP A 162 5.90 1.73 -2.59
C TRP A 162 4.82 1.01 -1.78
N SER A 163 4.31 1.66 -0.73
CA SER A 163 3.29 1.09 0.15
C SER A 163 1.96 0.90 -0.57
N ILE A 164 1.57 1.87 -1.40
CA ILE A 164 0.36 1.81 -2.25
C ILE A 164 0.51 0.71 -3.30
N GLY A 165 1.70 0.57 -3.91
CA GLY A 165 1.97 -0.51 -4.88
C GLY A 165 1.74 -1.89 -4.27
N THR A 166 2.30 -2.13 -3.08
CA THR A 166 2.06 -3.37 -2.31
C THR A 166 0.57 -3.55 -1.99
N GLU A 167 -0.14 -2.48 -1.64
CA GLU A 167 -1.58 -2.55 -1.33
C GLU A 167 -2.43 -2.92 -2.55
N GLU A 168 -2.14 -2.36 -3.73
CA GLU A 168 -2.82 -2.70 -4.98
C GLU A 168 -2.55 -4.15 -5.41
N GLN A 169 -1.31 -4.64 -5.26
CA GLN A 169 -0.98 -6.06 -5.47
C GLN A 169 -1.81 -6.96 -4.56
N PHE A 170 -1.96 -6.59 -3.29
CA PHE A 170 -2.83 -7.29 -2.35
C PHE A 170 -4.29 -7.26 -2.81
N TYR A 171 -4.78 -6.12 -3.32
CA TYR A 171 -6.16 -6.00 -3.82
C TYR A 171 -6.46 -6.88 -5.02
N LEU A 172 -5.50 -7.10 -5.92
CA LEU A 172 -5.68 -7.94 -7.11
C LEU A 172 -5.93 -9.41 -6.76
N ILE A 173 -5.33 -9.88 -5.66
CA ILE A 173 -5.32 -11.30 -5.30
C ILE A 173 -6.40 -11.59 -4.25
N TRP A 174 -6.51 -10.74 -3.22
CA TRP A 174 -7.24 -11.06 -2.00
C TRP A 174 -8.75 -11.32 -2.18
N PRO A 175 -9.53 -10.49 -2.91
CA PRO A 175 -10.96 -10.72 -3.09
C PRO A 175 -11.27 -12.04 -3.79
N ILE A 176 -10.44 -12.42 -4.77
CA ILE A 176 -10.58 -13.67 -5.52
C ILE A 176 -10.32 -14.85 -4.59
N LEU A 177 -9.28 -14.76 -3.75
CA LEU A 177 -8.99 -15.79 -2.75
C LEU A 177 -10.13 -15.94 -1.74
N ILE A 178 -10.65 -14.83 -1.18
CA ILE A 178 -11.76 -14.90 -0.21
C ILE A 178 -13.04 -15.45 -0.87
N ASP A 179 -13.35 -15.06 -2.11
CA ASP A 179 -14.55 -15.49 -2.80
C ASP A 179 -14.51 -16.99 -3.11
N LYS A 180 -13.37 -17.50 -3.62
CA LYS A 180 -13.19 -18.92 -3.95
C LYS A 180 -12.92 -19.81 -2.75
N SER A 181 -12.40 -19.27 -1.65
CA SER A 181 -12.10 -20.09 -0.48
C SER A 181 -13.37 -20.62 0.17
N LEU A 182 -13.49 -21.95 0.21
CA LEU A 182 -14.55 -22.66 0.92
C LEU A 182 -14.31 -22.66 2.44
N ASN A 183 -13.06 -22.48 2.89
CA ASN A 183 -12.70 -22.55 4.31
C ASN A 183 -11.45 -21.73 4.64
N LEU A 184 -11.60 -20.40 4.61
CA LEU A 184 -10.50 -19.43 4.83
C LEU A 184 -9.71 -19.70 6.12
N LYS A 185 -10.40 -20.09 7.20
CA LYS A 185 -9.75 -20.42 8.49
C LYS A 185 -8.74 -21.56 8.35
N LYS A 186 -9.12 -22.64 7.66
CA LYS A 186 -8.21 -23.78 7.43
C LYS A 186 -7.01 -23.37 6.59
N TRP A 187 -7.22 -22.53 5.57
CA TRP A 187 -6.13 -22.07 4.71
C TRP A 187 -5.14 -21.15 5.45
N LEU A 188 -5.65 -20.23 6.27
CA LEU A 188 -4.82 -19.37 7.12
C LEU A 188 -4.06 -20.19 8.18
N LEU A 189 -4.70 -21.19 8.77
CA LEU A 189 -4.05 -22.14 9.68
C LEU A 189 -2.94 -22.92 8.96
N SER A 190 -3.18 -23.42 7.75
CA SER A 190 -2.17 -24.12 6.96
C SER A 190 -0.96 -23.23 6.65
N ILE A 191 -1.17 -21.98 6.25
CA ILE A 191 -0.08 -21.02 6.02
C ILE A 191 0.70 -20.75 7.30
N PHE A 192 0.00 -20.51 8.40
CA PHE A 192 0.64 -20.29 9.69
C PHE A 192 1.48 -21.49 10.12
N LEU A 193 0.96 -22.70 9.99
CA LEU A 193 1.69 -23.93 10.30
C LEU A 193 2.91 -24.12 9.38
N LEU A 194 2.76 -23.91 8.07
CA LEU A 194 3.86 -24.00 7.10
C LEU A 194 4.96 -22.97 7.37
N TYR A 195 4.59 -21.74 7.72
CA TYR A 195 5.53 -20.69 8.08
C TYR A 195 6.32 -21.04 9.34
N ASN A 196 5.64 -21.51 10.40
CA ASN A 196 6.32 -21.95 11.63
C ASN A 196 7.20 -23.17 11.38
N LEU A 197 6.75 -24.12 10.57
CA LEU A 197 7.57 -25.27 10.16
C LEU A 197 8.84 -24.83 9.42
N PHE A 198 8.71 -23.88 8.49
CA PHE A 198 9.85 -23.30 7.78
C PHE A 198 10.85 -22.63 8.73
N LEU A 199 10.37 -21.87 9.72
CA LEU A 199 11.24 -21.27 10.75
C LEU A 199 11.98 -22.32 11.59
N VAL A 200 11.29 -23.40 11.99
CA VAL A 200 11.90 -24.51 12.75
C VAL A 200 12.96 -25.24 11.92
N VAL A 201 12.71 -25.46 10.62
CA VAL A 201 13.69 -26.06 9.73
C VAL A 201 14.93 -25.17 9.61
N LEU A 202 14.74 -23.86 9.42
CA LEU A 202 15.85 -22.91 9.37
C LEU A 202 16.64 -22.88 10.68
N SER A 203 15.99 -22.85 11.84
CA SER A 203 16.68 -22.81 13.14
C SER A 203 17.47 -24.08 13.46
N ASN A 204 17.11 -25.21 12.84
CA ASN A 204 17.82 -26.48 12.99
C ASN A 204 18.91 -26.68 11.91
N SER A 205 19.02 -25.77 10.95
CA SER A 205 19.97 -25.82 9.84
C SER A 205 21.23 -24.94 10.07
N PHE A 206 21.31 -24.26 11.22
CA PHE A 206 22.42 -23.43 11.69
C PHE A 206 22.76 -23.82 13.13
#